data_AF-A0A7S2PYR1-F1
#
_entry.id   AF-A0A7S2PYR1-F1
#
_cell.length_a   1.000
_cell.length_b   1.000
_cell.length_c   1.000
_cell.angle_alpha   90.00
_cell.angle_beta   90.00
_cell.angle_gamma   90.00
#
_symmetry.space_group_name_H-M   'P 1'
#
loop_
_entity.id
_entity.type
_entity.pdbx_description
1 polymer ?
#
loop_
_entity_poly.entity_id
_entity_poly.type
_entity_poly.pdbx_seq_one_letter_code
_entity_poly.pdbx_strand_id
1 'polypeptide(L)'
;FGPGCCRPNHNALRRASLARLLGGKMARAGGQLAAALALAARSASAHSWVACTDYRGGVNYFDQEACLAWPRGYQPTPEEGGYQISEPETRASQNDGCDRPMAAPSWKNAYTADYPHAIYEAGRVYCLAWPMKNHATAAPSCANPHAKSDAGTSESVTLRVSRVNPASDPSQAQFDQRNINELAGLATGCSHQWGELGEAGHNELTDACQLGLERHRDGELDCKGFQRSPKFCDDTGRAMGTGCFKVPANFTPGHYVAQWQWDATFTGRGHFAYRTCFDFEVVQLGSDEARPGLLGTVGKAD
;
A
#
# COMPACT_ATOMS: atom_id res chain seq x y z
N PHE A 1 -5.81 -11.16 -23.98
CA PHE A 1 -4.94 -10.23 -23.24
C PHE A 1 -5.70 -8.93 -23.03
N GLY A 2 -6.44 -8.83 -21.92
CA GLY A 2 -7.13 -7.60 -21.54
C GLY A 2 -6.15 -6.57 -20.99
N PRO A 3 -6.55 -5.29 -20.88
CA PRO A 3 -5.75 -4.28 -20.19
C PRO A 3 -5.51 -4.73 -18.74
N GLY A 4 -4.24 -4.77 -18.32
CA GLY A 4 -3.85 -5.14 -16.95
C GLY A 4 -4.56 -4.26 -15.91
N CYS A 5 -4.84 -4.83 -14.74
CA CYS A 5 -5.70 -4.17 -13.78
C CYS A 5 -5.15 -2.83 -13.29
N CYS A 6 -6.07 -1.89 -13.04
CA CYS A 6 -5.77 -0.61 -12.42
C CYS A 6 -4.75 0.28 -13.15
N ARG A 7 -4.63 0.16 -14.48
CA ARG A 7 -3.97 1.23 -15.23
C ARG A 7 -4.79 2.52 -15.12
N PRO A 8 -4.20 3.63 -14.65
CA PRO A 8 -4.80 4.94 -14.86
C PRO A 8 -5.00 5.11 -16.36
N ASN A 9 -6.20 5.54 -16.76
CA ASN A 9 -6.45 5.87 -18.16
C ASN A 9 -5.72 7.19 -18.47
N HIS A 10 -4.43 7.12 -18.81
CA HIS A 10 -3.56 8.27 -19.04
C HIS A 10 -4.01 9.18 -20.21
N ASN A 11 -5.02 8.77 -20.99
CA ASN A 11 -5.55 9.55 -22.11
C ASN A 11 -6.58 10.63 -21.72
N ALA A 12 -7.01 10.72 -20.46
CA ALA A 12 -8.05 11.68 -20.06
C ALA A 12 -7.54 13.09 -19.66
N LEU A 13 -6.22 13.31 -19.51
CA LEU A 13 -5.68 14.56 -18.92
C LEU A 13 -4.96 15.50 -19.92
N ARG A 14 -5.17 15.35 -21.22
CA ARG A 14 -4.67 16.31 -22.23
C ARG A 14 -5.81 16.99 -22.98
N ARG A 15 -6.62 17.83 -22.31
CA ARG A 15 -7.47 18.86 -22.94
C ARG A 15 -8.14 19.78 -21.90
N ALA A 16 -7.38 20.77 -21.43
CA ALA A 16 -7.82 22.08 -20.90
C ALA A 16 -6.51 22.83 -20.61
N SER A 17 -6.21 24.03 -21.09
CA SER A 17 -7.03 25.21 -21.31
C SER A 17 -6.42 26.09 -22.40
N LEU A 18 -7.28 26.62 -23.27
CA LEU A 18 -6.99 27.76 -24.13
C LEU A 18 -8.22 28.67 -24.07
N ALA A 19 -8.19 29.71 -23.24
CA ALA A 19 -9.09 30.85 -23.34
C ALA A 19 -8.48 32.10 -22.69
N ARG A 20 -8.48 33.16 -23.50
CA ARG A 20 -8.02 34.54 -23.29
C ARG A 20 -8.68 35.23 -22.09
N LEU A 21 -7.95 36.20 -21.51
CA LEU A 21 -8.49 37.54 -21.28
C LEU A 21 -7.39 38.62 -21.32
N LEU A 22 -7.64 39.64 -22.12
CA LEU A 22 -6.88 40.88 -22.26
C LEU A 22 -7.34 41.88 -21.18
N GLY A 23 -6.42 42.75 -20.72
CA GLY A 23 -6.78 44.11 -20.30
C GLY A 23 -6.09 44.64 -19.04
N GLY A 24 -5.33 45.74 -19.21
CA GLY A 24 -5.16 46.76 -18.17
C GLY A 24 -3.76 46.90 -17.54
N LYS A 25 -3.01 47.94 -17.94
CA LYS A 25 -1.79 48.43 -17.28
C LYS A 25 -2.09 49.74 -16.52
N MET A 26 -1.35 49.93 -15.42
CA MET A 26 -1.08 51.15 -14.63
C MET A 26 -2.22 51.72 -13.77
N ALA A 27 -2.01 52.32 -12.59
CA ALA A 27 -0.96 52.36 -11.56
C ALA A 27 -1.49 53.34 -10.48
N ARG A 28 -1.30 53.07 -9.18
CA ARG A 28 -0.73 54.02 -8.19
C ARG A 28 -0.81 53.50 -6.75
N ALA A 29 0.21 53.93 -6.02
CA ALA A 29 0.65 53.58 -4.69
C ALA A 29 -0.26 54.08 -3.55
N GLY A 30 -0.21 53.38 -2.41
CA GLY A 30 -0.70 53.81 -1.11
C GLY A 30 -0.29 52.77 -0.06
N GLY A 31 0.60 53.14 0.85
CA GLY A 31 1.32 52.20 1.71
C GLY A 31 0.61 51.75 2.99
N GLN A 32 1.38 50.89 3.69
CA GLN A 32 1.42 50.59 5.12
C GLN A 32 0.77 49.28 5.66
N LEU A 33 1.66 48.58 6.38
CA LEU A 33 1.50 47.62 7.48
C LEU A 33 1.07 46.16 7.21
N ALA A 34 2.11 45.31 7.22
CA ALA A 34 2.29 44.18 8.13
C ALA A 34 1.17 43.13 8.26
N ALA A 35 1.38 41.98 7.60
CA ALA A 35 1.70 40.71 8.26
C ALA A 35 1.90 39.66 7.18
N ALA A 36 3.15 39.46 6.75
CA ALA A 36 3.48 38.26 5.98
C ALA A 36 3.44 37.07 6.94
N LEU A 37 2.26 36.46 7.07
CA LEU A 37 2.11 35.12 7.62
C LEU A 37 2.76 34.18 6.60
N ALA A 38 4.09 34.06 6.67
CA ALA A 38 4.81 33.00 6.02
C ALA A 38 4.41 31.71 6.72
N LEU A 39 3.25 31.17 6.33
CA LEU A 39 2.92 29.78 6.57
C LEU A 39 4.01 29.01 5.84
N ALA A 40 5.06 28.63 6.57
CA ALA A 40 5.98 27.62 6.12
C ALA A 40 5.13 26.37 5.94
N ALA A 41 4.61 26.19 4.72
CA ALA A 41 4.18 24.90 4.25
C ALA A 41 5.45 24.06 4.33
N ARG A 42 5.66 23.43 5.48
CA ARG A 42 6.50 22.24 5.57
C ARG A 42 5.94 21.35 4.48
N SER A 43 6.68 21.21 3.39
CA SER A 43 6.39 20.23 2.36
C SER A 43 6.36 18.89 3.08
N ALA A 44 5.18 18.47 3.50
CA ALA A 44 4.97 17.16 4.07
C ALA A 44 5.28 16.20 2.91
N SER A 45 6.45 15.57 2.99
CA SER A 45 6.90 14.53 2.09
C SER A 45 6.01 13.32 2.34
N ALA A 46 4.81 13.35 1.78
CA ALA A 46 3.85 12.28 1.89
C ALA A 46 4.31 11.13 0.99
N HIS A 47 4.76 10.04 1.61
CA HIS A 47 5.20 8.83 0.92
C HIS A 47 4.93 7.62 1.82
N SER A 48 4.30 6.58 1.28
CA SER A 48 4.00 5.35 2.03
C SER A 48 4.82 4.18 1.46
N TRP A 49 5.01 3.14 2.27
CA TRP A 49 5.75 1.94 1.91
C TRP A 49 5.29 0.75 2.74
N VAL A 50 5.46 -0.47 2.25
CA VAL A 50 5.27 -1.65 3.11
C VAL A 50 6.31 -1.63 4.22
N ALA A 51 5.87 -1.73 5.47
CA ALA A 51 6.74 -1.85 6.62
C ALA A 51 6.92 -3.31 7.03
N CYS A 52 5.85 -4.10 6.94
CA CYS A 52 5.85 -5.52 7.25
C CYS A 52 5.22 -6.34 6.12
N THR A 53 5.86 -7.44 5.75
CA THR A 53 5.43 -8.32 4.67
C THR A 53 4.69 -9.57 5.15
N ASP A 54 4.86 -9.96 6.42
CA ASP A 54 4.09 -11.02 7.09
C ASP A 54 3.66 -10.50 8.47
N TYR A 55 2.62 -9.67 8.47
CA TYR A 55 2.09 -9.04 9.68
C TYR A 55 0.95 -9.87 10.29
N ARG A 56 1.08 -10.18 11.58
CA ARG A 56 0.16 -11.05 12.32
C ARG A 56 -0.46 -10.38 13.56
N GLY A 57 -0.29 -9.06 13.65
CA GLY A 57 -0.68 -8.26 14.81
C GLY A 57 -2.08 -7.70 14.73
N GLY A 58 -2.40 -6.85 15.71
CA GLY A 58 -3.63 -6.08 15.74
C GLY A 58 -3.73 -5.10 14.57
N VAL A 59 -4.94 -4.77 14.12
CA VAL A 59 -5.17 -3.83 13.00
C VAL A 59 -5.06 -2.34 13.37
N ASN A 60 -4.99 -2.00 14.65
CA ASN A 60 -5.09 -0.61 15.13
C ASN A 60 -3.73 0.10 15.23
N TYR A 61 -2.75 -0.59 15.80
CA TYR A 61 -1.38 -0.09 15.96
C TYR A 61 -0.40 -1.16 15.48
N PHE A 62 0.76 -0.72 15.01
CA PHE A 62 1.78 -1.64 14.55
C PHE A 62 2.51 -2.29 15.72
N ASP A 63 2.50 -3.61 15.76
CA ASP A 63 3.31 -4.39 16.70
C ASP A 63 4.54 -4.96 15.97
N GLN A 64 5.74 -4.54 16.39
CA GLN A 64 7.00 -5.00 15.82
C GLN A 64 7.16 -6.52 15.95
N GLU A 65 6.79 -7.09 17.10
CA GLU A 65 6.97 -8.52 17.38
C GLU A 65 5.99 -9.37 16.55
N ALA A 66 4.87 -8.78 16.15
CA ALA A 66 3.92 -9.41 15.25
C ALA A 66 4.32 -9.31 13.77
N CYS A 67 5.44 -8.64 13.45
CA CYS A 67 5.99 -8.60 12.11
C CYS A 67 7.05 -9.67 11.89
N LEU A 68 6.68 -10.73 11.17
CA LEU A 68 7.56 -11.88 10.97
C LEU A 68 8.44 -11.76 9.72
N ALA A 69 8.14 -10.83 8.82
CA ALA A 69 8.89 -10.65 7.58
C ALA A 69 8.98 -9.18 7.18
N TRP A 70 10.10 -8.83 6.56
CA TRP A 70 10.45 -7.47 6.25
C TRP A 70 10.73 -7.30 4.76
N PRO A 71 10.51 -6.09 4.23
CA PRO A 71 10.97 -5.70 2.90
C PRO A 71 12.48 -5.37 2.88
N ARG A 72 13.07 -5.33 1.69
CA ARG A 72 14.54 -5.26 1.46
C ARG A 72 15.26 -4.20 2.30
N GLY A 73 16.17 -4.67 3.16
CA GLY A 73 17.04 -3.86 4.00
C GLY A 73 16.31 -2.81 4.86
N TYR A 74 15.07 -3.11 5.27
CA TYR A 74 14.35 -2.30 6.24
C TYR A 74 14.61 -2.80 7.64
N GLN A 75 14.98 -1.88 8.52
CA GLN A 75 15.40 -2.17 9.89
C GLN A 75 14.88 -1.06 10.81
N PRO A 76 13.56 -1.00 11.04
CA PRO A 76 13.00 0.04 11.89
C PRO A 76 13.40 -0.20 13.36
N THR A 77 13.60 0.90 14.09
CA THR A 77 13.81 0.84 15.54
C THR A 77 12.47 1.02 16.24
N PRO A 78 12.01 0.07 17.09
CA PRO A 78 10.70 0.14 17.72
C PRO A 78 10.40 1.48 18.43
N GLU A 79 9.17 1.95 18.30
CA GLU A 79 8.64 3.15 18.96
C GLU A 79 7.26 2.83 19.57
N GLU A 80 6.87 3.59 20.60
CA GLU A 80 5.52 3.53 21.16
C GLU A 80 4.46 3.79 20.07
N GLY A 81 3.32 3.09 20.17
CA GLY A 81 2.25 3.16 19.17
C GLY A 81 2.58 2.53 17.82
N GLY A 82 3.77 1.93 17.67
CA GLY A 82 4.20 1.32 16.41
C GLY A 82 4.62 2.34 15.36
N TYR A 83 4.80 3.61 15.73
CA TYR A 83 5.00 4.70 14.79
C TYR A 83 6.35 4.70 14.07
N GLN A 84 7.29 3.85 14.50
CA GLN A 84 8.55 3.64 13.82
C GLN A 84 8.37 3.21 12.37
N ILE A 85 7.23 2.61 12.00
CA ILE A 85 7.01 2.22 10.60
C ILE A 85 6.86 3.42 9.67
N SER A 86 6.57 4.59 10.24
CA SER A 86 6.51 5.85 9.55
C SER A 86 7.90 6.51 9.45
N GLU A 87 8.85 6.20 10.31
CA GLU A 87 10.21 6.74 10.24
C GLU A 87 11.14 5.71 9.56
N PRO A 88 12.16 6.08 8.77
CA PRO A 88 12.44 7.33 8.06
C PRO A 88 11.93 7.33 6.59
N GLU A 89 11.89 8.51 5.96
CA GLU A 89 11.52 8.70 4.53
C GLU A 89 12.43 7.97 3.53
N THR A 90 13.50 7.27 3.92
CA THR A 90 14.45 6.63 2.98
C THR A 90 13.83 5.56 2.07
N ARG A 91 12.59 5.18 2.36
CA ARG A 91 11.78 4.19 1.64
C ARG A 91 10.67 4.82 0.79
N ALA A 92 10.55 6.14 0.87
CA ALA A 92 9.69 6.95 0.03
C ALA A 92 10.15 6.87 -1.43
N SER A 93 9.49 6.04 -2.24
CA SER A 93 9.74 5.99 -3.68
C SER A 93 8.47 6.29 -4.46
N GLN A 94 8.57 7.26 -5.37
CA GLN A 94 7.58 7.51 -6.43
C GLN A 94 8.09 7.05 -7.81
N ASN A 95 9.21 6.34 -7.85
CA ASN A 95 9.80 5.88 -9.11
C ASN A 95 9.06 4.68 -9.68
N ASP A 96 9.22 4.44 -10.98
CA ASP A 96 8.81 3.19 -11.61
C ASP A 96 9.70 2.02 -11.15
N GLY A 97 9.07 0.86 -10.91
CA GLY A 97 9.77 -0.34 -10.45
C GLY A 97 9.96 -0.40 -8.93
N CYS A 98 11.06 -1.03 -8.51
CA CYS A 98 11.35 -1.28 -7.10
C CYS A 98 12.06 -0.10 -6.44
N ASP A 99 11.64 0.24 -5.21
CA ASP A 99 12.27 1.26 -4.37
C ASP A 99 13.72 0.91 -4.03
N ARG A 100 14.02 -0.38 -3.85
CA ARG A 100 15.37 -0.90 -3.69
C ARG A 100 15.61 -2.07 -4.64
N PRO A 101 16.75 -2.09 -5.34
CA PRO A 101 17.04 -3.17 -6.28
C PRO A 101 17.23 -4.50 -5.53
N MET A 102 16.89 -5.59 -6.21
CA MET A 102 17.23 -6.94 -5.77
C MET A 102 18.74 -7.05 -5.53
N ALA A 103 19.12 -7.63 -4.40
CA ALA A 103 20.53 -7.81 -4.07
C ALA A 103 21.21 -8.86 -4.97
N ALA A 104 22.50 -8.67 -5.23
CA ALA A 104 23.36 -9.59 -5.96
C ALA A 104 24.58 -9.99 -5.10
N PRO A 105 25.17 -11.19 -5.30
CA PRO A 105 24.77 -12.24 -6.23
C PRO A 105 23.53 -13.05 -5.77
N SER A 106 23.05 -12.83 -4.55
CA SER A 106 21.85 -13.46 -4.01
C SER A 106 20.90 -12.41 -3.46
N TRP A 107 19.61 -12.53 -3.79
CA TRP A 107 18.57 -11.66 -3.25
C TRP A 107 18.47 -11.76 -1.71
N LYS A 108 18.86 -12.91 -1.13
CA LYS A 108 18.89 -13.14 0.33
C LYS A 108 19.82 -12.16 1.05
N ASN A 109 20.80 -11.58 0.36
CA ASN A 109 21.72 -10.59 0.92
C ASN A 109 21.05 -9.26 1.34
N ALA A 110 19.79 -9.02 0.91
CA ALA A 110 19.01 -7.86 1.36
C ALA A 110 18.37 -8.06 2.75
N TYR A 111 18.55 -9.23 3.36
CA TYR A 111 17.86 -9.65 4.59
C TYR A 111 18.86 -10.11 5.65
N THR A 112 18.39 -10.12 6.90
CA THR A 112 19.16 -10.59 8.06
C THR A 112 18.32 -11.57 8.87
N ALA A 113 18.90 -12.17 9.92
CA ALA A 113 18.14 -13.04 10.83
C ALA A 113 17.01 -12.28 11.55
N ASP A 114 17.27 -11.03 11.95
CA ASP A 114 16.29 -10.19 12.66
C ASP A 114 15.26 -9.57 11.72
N TYR A 115 15.65 -9.35 10.46
CA TYR A 115 14.81 -8.80 9.41
C TYR A 115 14.74 -9.74 8.19
N PRO A 116 14.10 -10.91 8.33
CA PRO A 116 14.09 -11.92 7.29
C PRO A 116 13.06 -11.59 6.19
N HIS A 117 13.25 -12.18 5.01
CA HIS A 117 12.25 -12.18 3.94
C HIS A 117 11.04 -13.03 4.33
N ALA A 118 9.93 -12.93 3.59
CA ALA A 118 8.75 -13.71 3.90
C ALA A 118 8.81 -15.14 3.34
N ILE A 119 8.24 -16.11 4.06
CA ILE A 119 8.04 -17.48 3.59
C ILE A 119 6.54 -17.74 3.64
N TYR A 120 5.95 -18.04 2.48
CA TYR A 120 4.52 -18.26 2.34
C TYR A 120 4.21 -19.64 1.82
N GLU A 121 3.18 -20.27 2.39
CA GLU A 121 2.61 -21.49 1.87
C GLU A 121 1.65 -21.19 0.72
N ALA A 122 1.72 -21.98 -0.35
CA ALA A 122 0.75 -21.90 -1.44
C ALA A 122 -0.69 -22.14 -0.92
N GLY A 123 -1.63 -21.28 -1.33
CA GLY A 123 -3.04 -21.38 -0.96
C GLY A 123 -3.43 -20.70 0.35
N ARG A 124 -2.47 -20.21 1.14
CA ARG A 124 -2.71 -19.49 2.40
C ARG A 124 -2.85 -17.97 2.20
N VAL A 125 -3.39 -17.30 3.20
CA VAL A 125 -3.51 -15.84 3.26
C VAL A 125 -2.51 -15.24 4.24
N TYR A 126 -1.91 -14.12 3.83
CA TYR A 126 -0.95 -13.34 4.60
C TYR A 126 -1.32 -11.86 4.52
N CYS A 127 -0.84 -11.07 5.48
CA CYS A 127 -1.15 -9.64 5.54
C CYS A 127 0.10 -8.77 5.55
N LEU A 128 -0.03 -7.60 4.95
CA LEU A 128 0.96 -6.54 4.96
C LEU A 128 0.54 -5.46 5.95
N ALA A 129 1.51 -4.69 6.44
CA ALA A 129 1.29 -3.45 7.19
C ALA A 129 2.14 -2.31 6.61
N TRP A 130 1.60 -1.09 6.59
CA TRP A 130 2.25 0.12 6.07
C TRP A 130 1.75 1.39 6.77
N PRO A 131 2.53 2.48 6.87
CA PRO A 131 2.05 3.74 7.41
C PRO A 131 1.22 4.53 6.39
N MET A 132 0.23 5.31 6.86
CA MET A 132 -0.59 6.17 5.99
C MET A 132 0.11 7.47 5.53
N LYS A 133 1.08 8.00 6.29
CA LYS A 133 1.90 9.18 5.89
C LYS A 133 1.14 10.35 5.26
N ASN A 134 0.00 10.72 5.85
CA ASN A 134 -0.84 11.85 5.44
C ASN A 134 -1.40 11.73 4.01
N HIS A 135 -1.59 10.51 3.49
CA HIS A 135 -2.22 10.25 2.19
C HIS A 135 -3.75 10.33 2.20
N ALA A 136 -4.30 11.07 3.15
CA ALA A 136 -5.68 11.52 3.14
C ALA A 136 -5.77 12.81 3.95
N THR A 137 -6.80 13.60 3.65
CA THR A 137 -7.21 14.68 4.53
C THR A 137 -8.26 14.14 5.50
N ALA A 138 -8.07 14.36 6.80
CA ALA A 138 -9.08 14.06 7.81
C ALA A 138 -10.09 15.21 7.90
N ALA A 139 -11.37 14.89 8.06
CA ALA A 139 -12.40 15.90 8.28
C ALA A 139 -12.18 16.55 9.67
N PRO A 140 -12.58 17.81 9.89
CA PRO A 140 -12.52 18.44 11.22
C PRO A 140 -13.24 17.66 12.32
N SER A 141 -14.18 16.79 11.95
CA SER A 141 -14.92 15.88 12.82
C SER A 141 -14.50 14.41 12.63
N CYS A 142 -13.22 14.13 12.37
CA CYS A 142 -12.69 12.77 12.21
C CYS A 142 -13.00 11.94 13.46
N ALA A 143 -14.15 11.28 13.45
CA ALA A 143 -14.72 10.54 14.57
C ALA A 143 -14.96 9.07 14.19
N ASN A 144 -14.62 8.68 12.96
CA ASN A 144 -14.78 7.32 12.46
C ASN A 144 -13.41 6.82 11.95
N PRO A 145 -13.03 5.56 12.23
CA PRO A 145 -11.81 4.91 11.75
C PRO A 145 -11.56 4.95 10.24
N HIS A 146 -12.52 5.40 9.43
CA HIS A 146 -12.47 5.40 7.97
C HIS A 146 -12.72 6.79 7.36
N ALA A 147 -12.69 7.87 8.15
CA ALA A 147 -13.08 9.20 7.69
C ALA A 147 -12.06 9.84 6.73
N LYS A 148 -12.26 9.65 5.42
CA LYS A 148 -11.66 10.47 4.37
C LYS A 148 -12.46 11.77 4.21
N SER A 149 -11.80 12.92 4.09
CA SER A 149 -12.46 14.20 3.78
C SER A 149 -12.14 14.79 2.42
N ASP A 150 -11.21 14.21 1.67
CA ASP A 150 -10.91 14.65 0.31
C ASP A 150 -11.67 13.81 -0.73
N ALA A 151 -12.18 14.49 -1.76
CA ALA A 151 -12.68 13.86 -2.98
C ALA A 151 -11.48 13.31 -3.77
N GLY A 152 -10.91 12.20 -3.30
CA GLY A 152 -9.89 11.48 -4.05
C GLY A 152 -10.57 10.47 -4.96
N THR A 153 -10.51 10.69 -6.28
CA THR A 153 -11.43 10.12 -7.29
C THR A 153 -11.23 8.64 -7.61
N SER A 154 -10.14 8.05 -7.13
CA SER A 154 -9.81 6.64 -7.28
C SER A 154 -8.57 6.33 -6.44
N GLU A 155 -8.66 5.30 -5.62
CA GLU A 155 -7.49 4.68 -4.98
C GLU A 155 -7.49 3.18 -5.19
N SER A 156 -6.29 2.63 -5.38
CA SER A 156 -6.08 1.19 -5.37
C SER A 156 -4.78 0.84 -4.67
N VAL A 157 -4.86 -0.13 -3.76
CA VAL A 157 -3.70 -0.76 -3.16
C VAL A 157 -3.65 -2.18 -3.68
N THR A 158 -2.60 -2.52 -4.43
CA THR A 158 -2.43 -3.82 -5.08
C THR A 158 -1.12 -4.47 -4.69
N LEU A 159 -1.08 -5.80 -4.74
CA LEU A 159 0.14 -6.57 -4.62
C LEU A 159 0.39 -7.30 -5.94
N ARG A 160 1.50 -6.95 -6.61
CA ARG A 160 1.89 -7.50 -7.90
C ARG A 160 3.12 -8.37 -7.72
N VAL A 161 3.23 -9.46 -8.46
CA VAL A 161 4.31 -10.44 -8.23
C VAL A 161 4.99 -10.91 -9.51
N SER A 162 6.27 -11.27 -9.41
CA SER A 162 7.04 -11.84 -10.51
C SER A 162 6.55 -13.25 -10.91
N ARG A 163 7.23 -13.84 -11.89
CA ARG A 163 7.28 -15.30 -12.03
C ARG A 163 8.26 -15.88 -10.99
N VAL A 164 8.24 -17.19 -10.81
CA VAL A 164 9.17 -17.90 -9.93
C VAL A 164 10.63 -17.71 -10.39
N ASN A 165 11.54 -17.56 -9.43
CA ASN A 165 12.99 -17.41 -9.57
C ASN A 165 13.43 -16.37 -10.63
N PRO A 166 13.01 -15.10 -10.51
CA PRO A 166 13.47 -14.06 -11.43
C PRO A 166 14.96 -13.76 -11.19
N ALA A 167 15.72 -13.54 -12.27
CA ALA A 167 17.15 -13.20 -12.19
C ALA A 167 17.42 -11.74 -11.78
N SER A 168 16.41 -10.89 -11.84
CA SER A 168 16.46 -9.46 -11.48
C SER A 168 15.05 -8.98 -11.13
N ASP A 169 14.93 -7.74 -10.65
CA ASP A 169 13.60 -7.13 -10.50
C ASP A 169 12.84 -7.09 -11.84
N PRO A 170 11.56 -7.49 -11.85
CA PRO A 170 10.70 -7.28 -13.01
C PRO A 170 10.55 -5.80 -13.35
N SER A 171 10.39 -5.51 -14.64
CA SER A 171 9.93 -4.20 -15.10
C SER A 171 8.51 -3.92 -14.59
N GLN A 172 8.15 -2.63 -14.52
CA GLN A 172 6.80 -2.22 -14.14
C GLN A 172 5.73 -2.87 -15.03
N ALA A 173 5.98 -2.98 -16.34
CA ALA A 173 5.07 -3.62 -17.29
C ALA A 173 4.86 -5.13 -17.02
N GLN A 174 5.84 -5.82 -16.43
CA GLN A 174 5.71 -7.21 -16.00
C GLN A 174 4.91 -7.32 -14.70
N PHE A 175 5.13 -6.41 -13.74
CA PHE A 175 4.32 -6.35 -12.51
C PHE A 175 2.85 -6.05 -12.80
N ASP A 176 2.57 -5.09 -13.68
CA ASP A 176 1.21 -4.68 -14.09
C ASP A 176 0.33 -5.85 -14.58
N GLN A 177 0.93 -6.98 -14.98
CA GLN A 177 0.23 -8.15 -15.52
C GLN A 177 -0.07 -9.22 -14.46
N ARG A 178 0.36 -9.04 -13.21
CA ARG A 178 0.41 -10.12 -12.21
C ARG A 178 -0.03 -9.67 -10.83
N ASN A 179 -1.25 -9.15 -10.73
CA ASN A 179 -1.91 -8.94 -9.42
C ASN A 179 -2.13 -10.30 -8.76
N ILE A 180 -1.61 -10.48 -7.54
CA ILE A 180 -1.63 -11.77 -6.84
C ILE A 180 -3.04 -12.28 -6.56
N ASN A 181 -4.00 -11.41 -6.24
CA ASN A 181 -5.36 -11.83 -5.93
C ASN A 181 -6.15 -12.21 -7.20
N GLU A 182 -5.81 -11.63 -8.36
CA GLU A 182 -6.33 -12.11 -9.65
C GLU A 182 -5.74 -13.48 -9.99
N LEU A 183 -4.44 -13.68 -9.75
CA LEU A 183 -3.79 -14.98 -9.90
C LEU A 183 -4.38 -16.04 -8.95
N ALA A 184 -4.89 -15.62 -7.79
CA ALA A 184 -5.58 -16.48 -6.84
C ALA A 184 -7.05 -16.75 -7.21
N GLY A 185 -7.55 -16.16 -8.31
CA GLY A 185 -8.95 -16.28 -8.73
C GLY A 185 -9.93 -15.45 -7.90
N LEU A 186 -9.44 -14.57 -7.03
CA LEU A 186 -10.28 -13.75 -6.15
C LEU A 186 -10.75 -12.45 -6.82
N ALA A 187 -10.19 -12.04 -7.95
CA ALA A 187 -10.63 -10.83 -8.64
C ALA A 187 -10.45 -10.97 -10.15
N THR A 188 -11.25 -10.22 -10.93
CA THR A 188 -11.04 -10.04 -12.37
C THR A 188 -11.16 -8.57 -12.70
N GLY A 189 -10.05 -7.95 -13.13
CA GLY A 189 -10.05 -6.52 -13.48
C GLY A 189 -10.37 -5.62 -12.29
N CYS A 190 -9.95 -6.02 -11.09
CA CYS A 190 -10.22 -5.35 -9.81
C CYS A 190 -11.72 -5.12 -9.57
N SER A 191 -12.50 -6.04 -10.12
CA SER A 191 -13.87 -6.33 -9.74
C SER A 191 -13.86 -7.69 -9.06
N HIS A 192 -14.36 -7.73 -7.84
CA HIS A 192 -14.67 -8.98 -7.15
C HIS A 192 -16.15 -9.32 -7.37
N GLN A 193 -16.47 -10.59 -7.53
CA GLN A 193 -17.83 -11.10 -7.41
C GLN A 193 -17.79 -12.15 -6.30
N TRP A 194 -18.50 -11.87 -5.20
CA TRP A 194 -18.61 -12.80 -4.08
C TRP A 194 -19.29 -14.09 -4.55
N GLY A 195 -18.54 -15.17 -4.60
CA GLY A 195 -19.01 -16.53 -4.86
C GLY A 195 -18.32 -17.47 -3.89
N GLU A 196 -18.98 -17.70 -2.75
CA GLU A 196 -18.64 -18.64 -1.67
C GLU A 196 -17.48 -18.23 -0.74
N LEU A 197 -17.87 -18.04 0.54
CA LEU A 197 -16.99 -17.97 1.69
C LEU A 197 -16.26 -19.31 1.82
N GLY A 198 -14.94 -19.28 1.83
CA GLY A 198 -14.09 -20.44 2.11
C GLY A 198 -14.43 -21.08 3.45
N GLU A 199 -13.97 -22.33 3.64
CA GLU A 199 -14.31 -23.14 4.80
C GLU A 199 -14.04 -22.43 6.14
N ALA A 200 -14.93 -22.69 7.10
CA ALA A 200 -14.91 -22.11 8.44
C ALA A 200 -13.56 -22.36 9.15
N GLY A 201 -12.93 -21.29 9.63
CA GLY A 201 -11.64 -21.34 10.35
C GLY A 201 -10.55 -20.44 9.74
N HIS A 202 -10.80 -19.91 8.55
CA HIS A 202 -9.92 -18.96 7.87
C HIS A 202 -10.71 -17.65 7.65
N ASN A 203 -10.42 -16.59 8.41
CA ASN A 203 -11.08 -15.26 8.27
C ASN A 203 -10.78 -14.56 6.92
N GLU A 204 -10.29 -15.31 5.94
CA GLU A 204 -9.90 -14.91 4.59
C GLU A 204 -11.04 -14.26 3.81
N LEU A 205 -12.30 -14.35 4.26
CA LEU A 205 -13.45 -13.86 3.50
C LEU A 205 -14.51 -13.16 4.39
N THR A 206 -14.21 -12.91 5.67
CA THR A 206 -15.07 -12.11 6.57
C THR A 206 -14.54 -10.69 6.80
N ASP A 207 -13.28 -10.44 6.46
CA ASP A 207 -12.72 -9.09 6.48
C ASP A 207 -13.02 -8.39 5.14
N ALA A 208 -13.94 -7.43 5.17
CA ALA A 208 -14.28 -6.58 4.03
C ALA A 208 -13.06 -5.77 3.52
N CYS A 209 -11.96 -5.72 4.27
CA CYS A 209 -10.76 -4.93 4.02
C CYS A 209 -9.63 -5.76 3.38
N GLN A 210 -9.85 -6.60 2.36
CA GLN A 210 -8.77 -7.36 1.69
C GLN A 210 -8.02 -6.56 0.61
N LEU A 211 -6.69 -6.71 0.49
CA LEU A 211 -5.88 -5.96 -0.49
C LEU A 211 -6.34 -6.24 -1.93
N GLY A 212 -6.28 -5.24 -2.81
CA GLY A 212 -6.29 -5.44 -4.27
C GLY A 212 -7.52 -6.09 -4.89
N LEU A 213 -8.60 -6.35 -4.14
CA LEU A 213 -9.85 -6.90 -4.67
C LEU A 213 -10.70 -5.84 -5.37
N GLU A 214 -10.75 -4.64 -4.81
CA GLU A 214 -11.62 -3.56 -5.26
C GLU A 214 -10.96 -2.19 -5.07
N ARG A 215 -11.34 -1.22 -5.92
CA ARG A 215 -10.96 0.20 -5.74
C ARG A 215 -11.83 0.84 -4.66
N HIS A 216 -11.24 1.80 -3.95
CA HIS A 216 -12.03 2.71 -3.11
C HIS A 216 -12.98 3.53 -3.99
N ARG A 217 -14.22 3.72 -3.53
CA ARG A 217 -15.22 4.56 -4.19
C ARG A 217 -15.43 5.85 -3.40
N ASP A 218 -15.42 6.98 -4.11
CA ASP A 218 -15.62 8.31 -3.52
C ASP A 218 -16.89 8.39 -2.67
N GLY A 219 -16.72 8.84 -1.42
CA GLY A 219 -17.82 9.05 -0.48
C GLY A 219 -18.35 7.77 0.19
N GLU A 220 -17.81 6.60 -0.13
CA GLU A 220 -18.15 5.35 0.57
C GLU A 220 -17.20 5.10 1.76
N LEU A 221 -17.74 4.64 2.88
CA LEU A 221 -16.96 4.07 3.98
C LEU A 221 -16.84 2.57 3.73
N ASP A 222 -15.84 2.19 2.94
CA ASP A 222 -15.68 0.85 2.37
C ASP A 222 -14.45 0.09 2.88
N CYS A 223 -13.64 0.71 3.74
CA CYS A 223 -12.39 0.16 4.27
C CYS A 223 -11.35 -0.22 3.19
N LYS A 224 -11.44 0.41 2.00
CA LYS A 224 -10.51 0.21 0.89
C LYS A 224 -9.54 1.38 0.77
N GLY A 225 -8.46 1.17 0.02
CA GLY A 225 -7.42 2.19 -0.16
C GLY A 225 -6.88 2.69 1.18
N PHE A 226 -6.91 4.00 1.36
CA PHE A 226 -6.62 4.72 2.59
C PHE A 226 -7.40 4.24 3.84
N GLN A 227 -8.67 3.81 3.71
CA GLN A 227 -9.55 3.51 4.85
C GLN A 227 -9.19 2.21 5.59
N ARG A 228 -8.03 1.62 5.31
CA ARG A 228 -7.48 0.42 5.97
C ARG A 228 -6.79 0.70 7.29
N SER A 229 -6.89 1.94 7.77
CA SER A 229 -6.17 2.44 8.93
C SER A 229 -7.15 2.90 10.01
N PRO A 230 -7.59 2.00 10.91
CA PRO A 230 -8.58 2.33 11.93
C PRO A 230 -8.20 3.53 12.79
N LYS A 231 -6.91 3.67 13.10
CA LYS A 231 -6.38 4.78 13.92
C LYS A 231 -5.96 6.00 13.12
N PHE A 232 -6.46 6.17 11.91
CA PHE A 232 -6.09 7.33 11.10
C PHE A 232 -6.44 8.66 11.75
N CYS A 233 -7.60 8.76 12.42
CA CYS A 233 -7.99 9.99 13.11
C CYS A 233 -7.11 10.30 14.32
N ASP A 234 -6.46 9.30 14.93
CA ASP A 234 -5.54 9.50 16.05
C ASP A 234 -4.24 10.15 15.56
N ASP A 235 -3.72 9.70 14.42
CA ASP A 235 -2.51 10.24 13.80
C ASP A 235 -2.52 10.04 12.28
N THR A 236 -2.92 11.07 11.54
CA THR A 236 -3.01 11.00 10.07
C THR A 236 -1.67 10.74 9.38
N GLY A 237 -0.56 11.02 10.07
CA GLY A 237 0.79 10.85 9.55
C GLY A 237 1.36 9.46 9.81
N ARG A 238 1.03 8.86 10.95
CA ARG A 238 1.75 7.68 11.44
C ARG A 238 0.85 6.46 11.64
N ALA A 239 -0.46 6.60 11.52
CA ALA A 239 -1.38 5.48 11.61
C ALA A 239 -1.03 4.36 10.62
N MET A 240 -1.16 3.13 11.10
CA MET A 240 -0.91 1.93 10.32
C MET A 240 -2.14 1.58 9.49
N GLY A 241 -1.96 1.24 8.23
CA GLY A 241 -2.92 0.49 7.44
C GLY A 241 -2.47 -0.96 7.28
N THR A 242 -3.45 -1.85 7.14
CA THR A 242 -3.20 -3.28 6.92
C THR A 242 -3.98 -3.82 5.74
N GLY A 243 -3.55 -4.96 5.22
CA GLY A 243 -4.43 -5.72 4.35
C GLY A 243 -3.82 -7.03 3.87
N CYS A 244 -4.70 -7.93 3.49
CA CYS A 244 -4.35 -9.33 3.27
C CYS A 244 -4.50 -9.75 1.82
N PHE A 245 -3.72 -10.75 1.42
CA PHE A 245 -3.70 -11.34 0.08
C PHE A 245 -3.59 -12.85 0.18
N LYS A 246 -4.11 -13.55 -0.84
CA LYS A 246 -4.00 -14.99 -0.96
C LYS A 246 -2.85 -15.37 -1.88
N VAL A 247 -1.94 -16.20 -1.40
CA VAL A 247 -0.97 -16.84 -2.28
C VAL A 247 -1.70 -17.89 -3.12
N PRO A 248 -1.65 -17.82 -4.46
CA PRO A 248 -2.37 -18.78 -5.29
C PRO A 248 -1.94 -20.21 -4.98
N ALA A 249 -2.92 -21.11 -4.88
CA ALA A 249 -2.68 -22.52 -4.54
C ALA A 249 -1.80 -23.26 -5.56
N ASN A 250 -1.69 -22.72 -6.78
CA ASN A 250 -0.87 -23.26 -7.86
C ASN A 250 0.51 -22.58 -8.00
N PHE A 251 0.92 -21.72 -7.07
CA PHE A 251 2.28 -21.18 -7.10
C PHE A 251 3.29 -22.31 -6.88
N THR A 252 4.29 -22.36 -7.77
CA THR A 252 5.40 -23.30 -7.65
C THR A 252 6.31 -22.85 -6.51
N PRO A 253 6.84 -23.77 -5.68
CA PRO A 253 7.83 -23.40 -4.68
C PRO A 253 9.04 -22.69 -5.28
N GLY A 254 9.56 -21.68 -4.59
CA GLY A 254 10.71 -20.89 -5.03
C GLY A 254 10.60 -19.40 -4.70
N HIS A 255 11.56 -18.63 -5.19
CA HIS A 255 11.66 -17.19 -4.94
C HIS A 255 10.73 -16.39 -5.84
N TYR A 256 10.10 -15.38 -5.28
CA TYR A 256 9.30 -14.39 -5.99
C TYR A 256 9.66 -12.98 -5.51
N VAL A 257 9.47 -12.00 -6.40
CA VAL A 257 9.50 -10.58 -6.06
C VAL A 257 8.07 -10.08 -6.03
N ALA A 258 7.70 -9.40 -4.96
CA ALA A 258 6.47 -8.63 -4.85
C ALA A 258 6.75 -7.13 -5.02
N GLN A 259 5.80 -6.43 -5.61
CA GLN A 259 5.67 -4.98 -5.60
C GLN A 259 4.30 -4.64 -5.02
N TRP A 260 4.30 -4.10 -3.81
CA TRP A 260 3.13 -3.41 -3.29
C TRP A 260 3.05 -2.05 -3.97
N GLN A 261 1.87 -1.71 -4.47
CA GLN A 261 1.61 -0.46 -5.15
C GLN A 261 0.34 0.18 -4.60
N TRP A 262 0.46 1.42 -4.10
CA TRP A 262 -0.66 2.27 -3.77
C TRP A 262 -0.75 3.42 -4.77
N ASP A 263 -1.78 3.37 -5.60
CA ASP A 263 -2.17 4.43 -6.52
C ASP A 263 -3.25 5.30 -5.86
N ALA A 264 -3.00 6.59 -5.76
CA ALA A 264 -3.93 7.56 -5.20
C ALA A 264 -4.09 8.76 -6.14
N THR A 265 -5.32 9.24 -6.30
CA THR A 265 -5.61 10.46 -7.07
C THR A 265 -6.31 11.45 -6.16
N PHE A 266 -5.71 12.63 -6.00
CA PHE A 266 -6.26 13.68 -5.14
C PHE A 266 -6.68 14.88 -5.99
N THR A 267 -7.91 15.37 -5.78
CA THR A 267 -8.40 16.59 -6.42
C THR A 267 -7.44 17.75 -6.14
N GLY A 268 -6.96 18.40 -7.21
CA GLY A 268 -6.04 19.53 -7.11
C GLY A 268 -4.56 19.19 -6.89
N ARG A 269 -4.20 17.92 -6.60
CA ARG A 269 -2.79 17.49 -6.45
C ARG A 269 -2.33 16.49 -7.51
N GLY A 270 -3.26 15.83 -8.21
CA GLY A 270 -2.96 14.88 -9.27
C GLY A 270 -2.86 13.44 -8.79
N HIS A 271 -2.18 12.60 -9.57
CA HIS A 271 -2.02 11.18 -9.34
C HIS A 271 -0.64 10.86 -8.75
N PHE A 272 -0.60 9.99 -7.75
CA PHE A 272 0.59 9.54 -7.06
C PHE A 272 0.59 8.01 -7.00
N ALA A 273 1.78 7.43 -7.17
CA ALA A 273 2.00 6.01 -7.02
C ALA A 273 3.12 5.78 -6.00
N TYR A 274 2.84 4.99 -4.98
CA TYR A 274 3.80 4.57 -3.96
C TYR A 274 4.11 3.11 -4.18
N ARG A 275 5.40 2.75 -4.15
CA ARG A 275 5.83 1.39 -4.44
C ARG A 275 6.86 0.92 -3.44
N THR A 276 6.75 -0.34 -3.05
CA THR A 276 7.74 -1.05 -2.24
C THR A 276 7.91 -2.45 -2.77
N CYS A 277 9.15 -2.85 -3.02
CA CYS A 277 9.46 -4.22 -3.38
C CYS A 277 10.00 -5.02 -2.19
N PHE A 278 9.64 -6.29 -2.19
CA PHE A 278 10.18 -7.27 -1.27
C PHE A 278 10.25 -8.63 -1.94
N ASP A 279 11.06 -9.51 -1.37
CA ASP A 279 11.21 -10.89 -1.81
C ASP A 279 10.44 -11.79 -0.86
N PHE A 280 9.89 -12.86 -1.40
CA PHE A 280 9.31 -13.93 -0.61
C PHE A 280 9.61 -15.27 -1.25
N GLU A 281 9.65 -16.31 -0.41
CA GLU A 281 9.77 -17.69 -0.83
C GLU A 281 8.39 -18.35 -0.72
N VAL A 282 7.98 -19.06 -1.76
CA VAL A 282 6.80 -19.92 -1.71
C VAL A 282 7.24 -21.33 -1.38
N VAL A 283 6.54 -21.96 -0.44
CA VAL A 283 6.72 -23.36 -0.04
C VAL A 283 5.41 -24.12 -0.21
N GLN A 284 5.48 -25.45 -0.15
CA GLN A 284 4.28 -26.29 -0.18
C GLN A 284 3.41 -26.06 1.05
N LEU A 285 2.10 -26.27 0.90
CA LEU A 285 1.17 -26.27 2.02
C LEU A 285 1.56 -27.36 3.03
N GLY A 286 1.71 -26.98 4.29
CA GLY A 286 2.17 -27.85 5.38
C GLY A 286 3.69 -28.00 5.46
N SER A 287 4.48 -27.16 4.77
CA SER A 287 5.94 -27.22 4.84
C SER A 287 6.46 -26.88 6.25
N ASP A 288 7.46 -27.61 6.72
CA ASP A 288 8.19 -27.31 7.98
C ASP A 288 9.00 -25.99 7.90
N GLU A 289 9.20 -25.46 6.69
CA GLU A 289 9.82 -24.15 6.47
C GLU A 289 8.85 -22.98 6.73
N ALA A 290 7.54 -23.25 6.78
CA ALA A 290 6.53 -22.24 7.06
C ALA A 290 6.67 -21.73 8.50
N ARG A 291 6.54 -20.42 8.68
CA ARG A 291 6.61 -19.84 10.03
C ARG A 291 5.37 -20.21 10.84
N PRO A 292 5.55 -20.81 12.03
CA PRO A 292 4.44 -21.23 12.87
C PRO A 292 3.61 -20.04 13.36
N GLY A 293 2.40 -20.33 13.85
CA GLY A 293 1.49 -19.35 14.44
C GLY A 293 0.27 -19.06 13.57
N LEU A 294 -0.63 -18.24 14.11
CA LEU A 294 -1.83 -17.81 13.40
C LEU A 294 -1.46 -16.88 12.25
N LEU A 295 -2.08 -17.12 11.09
CA LEU A 295 -1.88 -16.28 9.91
C LEU A 295 -2.86 -15.10 9.91
N GLY A 296 -2.40 -14.01 9.32
CA GLY A 296 -3.17 -12.79 9.14
C GLY A 296 -3.33 -11.94 10.41
N THR A 297 -4.06 -10.84 10.28
CA THR A 297 -4.24 -9.88 11.39
C THR A 297 -5.25 -10.38 12.42
N VAL A 298 -5.14 -9.84 13.64
CA VAL A 298 -6.03 -10.14 14.76
C VAL A 298 -6.72 -8.89 15.28
N GLY A 299 -7.71 -9.08 16.16
CA GLY A 299 -8.44 -7.98 16.81
C GLY A 299 -9.55 -7.38 15.95
N LYS A 300 -10.14 -6.30 16.44
CA LYS A 300 -11.17 -5.52 15.76
C LYS A 300 -10.68 -4.10 15.55
N ALA A 301 -11.01 -3.52 14.40
CA ALA A 301 -10.89 -2.09 14.18
C ALA A 301 -11.74 -1.34 15.21
N ASP A 302 -11.18 -0.31 15.85
CA ASP A 302 -11.83 0.48 16.90
C ASP A 302 -11.80 2.00 16.63
#